data_AF-A0A960SRY8-F1
#
_entry.id   AF-A0A960SRY8-F1
#
_cell.length_a   1.000
_cell.length_b   1.000
_cell.length_c   1.000
_cell.angle_alpha   90.00
_cell.angle_beta   90.00
_cell.angle_gamma   90.00
#
_symmetry.space_group_name_H-M   'P 1'
#
loop_
_entity.id
_entity.type
_entity.pdbx_description
1 polymer ?
#
loop_
_entity_poly.entity_id
_entity_poly.type
_entity_poly.pdbx_seq_one_letter_code
_entity_poly.pdbx_strand_id
1 'polypeptide(L)' 'MESDLRGGRLERIAVEWPVALRLSARFSALHSATIGTRSLDILHVAAAKTMRAVGFVSFDNRQRTLAAKVGLKVAP' A
#
# COMPACT_ATOMS: atom_id res chain seq x y z
N MET A 1 -16.02 -2.26 10.64
CA MET A 1 -15.29 -3.40 10.04
C MET A 1 -16.22 -4.56 9.71
N GLU A 2 -16.71 -5.35 10.67
CA GLU A 2 -17.58 -6.50 10.36
C GLU A 2 -18.91 -6.11 9.68
N SER A 3 -19.50 -4.98 10.06
CA SER A 3 -20.66 -4.38 9.37
C SER A 3 -20.37 -3.99 7.92
N ASP A 4 -19.13 -3.58 7.63
CA ASP A 4 -18.72 -3.10 6.31
C ASP A 4 -18.37 -4.26 5.39
N LEU A 5 -17.81 -5.34 5.95
CA LEU A 5 -17.63 -6.62 5.26
C LEU A 5 -18.98 -7.22 4.87
N ARG A 6 -19.92 -7.32 5.83
CA ARG A 6 -21.28 -7.80 5.53
C ARG A 6 -22.03 -6.89 4.56
N GLY A 7 -21.81 -5.58 4.64
CA GLY A 7 -22.41 -4.58 3.77
C GLY A 7 -21.72 -4.41 2.41
N GLY A 8 -20.69 -5.21 2.09
CA GLY A 8 -19.97 -5.14 0.82
C GLY A 8 -19.14 -3.88 0.58
N ARG A 9 -18.93 -3.05 1.62
CA ARG A 9 -18.06 -1.86 1.54
C ARG A 9 -16.59 -2.22 1.63
N LEU A 10 -16.28 -3.35 2.27
CA LEU A 10 -14.94 -3.91 2.37
C LEU A 10 -14.94 -5.34 1.85
N GLU A 11 -13.82 -5.73 1.26
CA GLU A 11 -13.55 -7.08 0.80
C GLU A 11 -12.22 -7.58 1.39
N ARG A 12 -12.18 -8.86 1.80
CA ARG A 12 -10.93 -9.49 2.25
C ARG A 12 -10.26 -10.12 1.04
N ILE A 13 -9.20 -9.47 0.57
CA ILE A 13 -8.39 -9.96 -0.56
C ILE A 13 -7.15 -10.66 0.00
N ALA A 14 -6.88 -11.86 -0.50
CA ALA A 14 -5.65 -12.58 -0.16
C ALA A 14 -4.43 -11.83 -0.72
N VAL A 15 -3.37 -11.72 0.09
CA VAL A 15 -2.12 -11.08 -0.30
C VAL A 15 -1.06 -12.15 -0.51
N GLU A 16 -0.40 -12.11 -1.67
CA GLU A 16 0.81 -12.90 -1.94
C GLU A 16 1.99 -12.37 -1.13
N TRP A 17 2.03 -12.72 0.17
CA TRP A 17 2.97 -12.15 1.13
C TRP A 17 4.45 -12.21 0.73
N PRO A 18 4.97 -13.32 0.16
CA PRO A 18 6.36 -13.34 -0.30
C PRO A 18 6.66 -12.28 -1.37
N VAL A 19 5.70 -11.99 -2.25
CA VAL A 19 5.84 -10.94 -3.27
C VAL A 19 5.77 -9.56 -2.64
N ALA A 20 4.79 -9.33 -1.77
CA ALA A 20 4.61 -8.05 -1.08
C ALA A 20 5.84 -7.69 -0.22
N LEU A 21 6.44 -8.67 0.47
CA LEU A 21 7.65 -8.48 1.28
C LEU A 21 8.89 -8.20 0.42
N ARG A 22 9.04 -8.86 -0.73
CA ARG A 22 10.14 -8.53 -1.67
C ARG A 22 9.98 -7.13 -2.25
N LEU A 23 8.76 -6.74 -2.60
CA LEU A 23 8.47 -5.39 -3.09
C LEU A 23 8.69 -4.33 -2.00
N SER A 24 8.30 -4.61 -0.75
CA SER A 24 8.50 -3.66 0.34
C SER A 24 9.99 -3.41 0.60
N ALA A 25 10.83 -4.45 0.58
CA ALA A 25 12.29 -4.31 0.68
C ALA A 25 12.84 -3.44 -0.46
N ARG A 26 12.42 -3.69 -1.70
CA ARG A 26 12.82 -2.90 -2.88
C ARG A 26 12.39 -1.44 -2.77
N PHE A 27 11.14 -1.18 -2.39
CA PHE A 27 10.62 0.18 -2.21
C PHE A 27 11.34 0.91 -1.10
N SER A 28 11.67 0.20 -0.02
CA SER A 28 12.45 0.78 1.08
C SER A 28 13.80 1.27 0.60
N ALA A 29 14.55 0.40 -0.10
CA ALA A 29 15.87 0.73 -0.64
C ALA A 29 15.84 1.93 -1.60
N LEU A 30 14.79 2.04 -2.43
CA LEU A 30 14.70 3.08 -3.45
C LEU A 30 14.16 4.42 -2.93
N HIS A 31 13.36 4.42 -1.85
CA HIS A 31 12.52 5.58 -1.53
C HIS A 31 12.54 6.00 -0.06
N SER A 32 12.83 5.12 0.89
CA SER A 32 12.72 5.44 2.33
C SER A 32 13.63 6.59 2.75
N ALA A 33 14.86 6.65 2.22
CA ALA A 33 15.81 7.70 2.56
C ALA A 33 15.33 9.11 2.18
N THR A 34 14.50 9.22 1.14
CA THR A 34 13.98 10.51 0.66
C THR A 34 12.60 10.83 1.19
N ILE A 35 11.70 9.84 1.25
CA ILE A 35 10.29 10.06 1.64
C ILE A 35 10.10 9.96 3.16
N GLY A 36 10.92 9.15 3.84
CA GLY A 36 10.81 8.91 5.28
C GLY A 36 9.57 8.09 5.66
N THR A 37 9.13 7.16 4.82
CA THR A 37 8.08 6.17 5.16
C THR A 37 8.59 5.10 6.11
N ARG A 38 7.75 4.63 7.02
CA ARG A 38 8.08 3.53 7.94
C ARG A 38 7.82 2.18 7.27
N SER A 39 8.36 1.11 7.85
CA SER A 39 8.27 -0.26 7.30
C SER A 39 6.84 -0.71 7.00
N LEU A 40 5.89 -0.42 7.89
CA LEU A 40 4.47 -0.77 7.69
C LEU A 40 3.80 0.05 6.59
N ASP A 41 4.19 1.32 6.44
CA ASP A 41 3.67 2.17 5.36
C ASP A 41 4.05 1.59 4.00
N ILE A 42 5.31 1.15 3.89
CA ILE A 42 5.87 0.54 2.69
C ILE A 42 5.23 -0.81 2.41
N LEU A 43 5.02 -1.63 3.44
CA LEU A 43 4.36 -2.93 3.31
C LEU A 43 2.91 -2.78 2.80
N HIS A 44 2.18 -1.79 3.32
CA HIS A 44 0.82 -1.50 2.85
C HIS A 44 0.78 -1.11 1.37
N VAL A 45 1.69 -0.23 0.94
CA VAL A 45 1.82 0.16 -0.48
C VAL A 45 2.21 -1.03 -1.35
N ALA A 46 3.13 -1.88 -0.88
CA ALA A 46 3.54 -3.09 -1.60
C ALA A 46 2.40 -4.11 -1.74
N ALA A 47 1.60 -4.30 -0.70
CA ALA A 47 0.41 -5.14 -0.75
C ALA A 47 -0.59 -4.62 -1.79
N ALA A 48 -0.92 -3.32 -1.75
CA ALA A 48 -1.82 -2.68 -2.71
C ALA A 48 -1.32 -2.80 -4.17
N LYS A 49 -0.01 -2.63 -4.38
CA LYS A 49 0.62 -2.81 -5.69
C LYS A 49 0.52 -4.27 -6.18
N THR A 50 0.75 -5.23 -5.28
CA THR A 50 0.72 -6.66 -5.60
C THR A 50 -0.68 -7.13 -6.00
N MET A 51 -1.71 -6.67 -5.27
CA MET A 51 -3.11 -6.98 -5.58
C MET A 51 -3.69 -6.16 -6.74
N ARG A 52 -2.89 -5.31 -7.38
CA ARG A 52 -3.31 -4.44 -8.49
C ARG A 52 -4.49 -3.53 -8.12
N ALA A 53 -4.45 -2.96 -6.91
CA ALA A 53 -5.47 -2.03 -6.45
C ALA A 53 -5.65 -0.88 -7.45
N VAL A 54 -6.90 -0.51 -7.73
CA VAL A 54 -7.23 0.60 -8.64
C VAL A 54 -6.87 1.97 -8.08
N GLY A 55 -6.75 2.07 -6.76
CA GLY A 55 -6.36 3.27 -6.04
C GLY A 55 -5.86 2.96 -4.64
N PHE A 56 -5.20 3.94 -4.02
CA PHE A 56 -4.63 3.88 -2.69
C PHE A 56 -5.06 5.11 -1.89
N VAL A 57 -5.89 4.89 -0.87
CA VAL A 57 -6.46 5.94 -0.03
C VAL A 57 -5.71 5.97 1.30
N SER A 58 -5.24 7.16 1.70
CA SER A 58 -4.57 7.35 2.97
C SER A 58 -4.49 8.83 3.31
N PHE A 59 -4.64 9.18 4.59
CA PHE A 59 -4.39 10.54 5.07
C PHE A 59 -2.90 10.83 5.31
N ASP A 60 -2.02 9.82 5.30
CA ASP A 60 -0.58 10.01 5.43
C ASP A 60 0.05 10.45 4.09
N ASN A 61 0.59 11.67 4.06
CA ASN A 61 1.19 12.23 2.86
C ASN A 61 2.45 11.47 2.39
N ARG A 62 3.27 10.94 3.31
CA ARG A 62 4.46 10.16 2.98
C ARG A 62 4.05 8.85 2.32
N GLN A 63 3.04 8.19 2.88
CA GLN A 63 2.50 6.95 2.33
C GLN A 63 1.90 7.16 0.92
N ARG A 64 1.10 8.22 0.73
CA ARG A 64 0.60 8.59 -0.60
C ARG A 64 1.72 8.91 -1.59
N THR A 65 2.76 9.61 -1.15
CA THR A 65 3.92 9.94 -2.00
C THR A 65 4.62 8.67 -2.49
N LEU A 66 4.80 7.68 -1.60
CA LEU A 66 5.36 6.38 -1.99
C LEU A 66 4.43 5.62 -2.96
N ALA A 67 3.13 5.57 -2.65
CA ALA A 67 2.12 4.92 -3.50
C ALA A 67 2.10 5.50 -4.92
N ALA A 68 2.16 6.84 -5.05
CA ALA A 68 2.24 7.52 -6.33
C ALA A 68 3.55 7.18 -7.08
N LYS A 69 4.70 7.17 -6.40
CA LYS A 69 5.99 6.79 -7.03
C LYS A 69 6.00 5.38 -7.60
N VAL A 70 5.26 4.46 -7.00
CA VAL A 70 5.14 3.07 -7.50
C VAL A 70 3.97 2.89 -8.48
N GLY A 71 3.34 3.98 -8.91
CA GLY A 71 2.33 4.03 -9.96
C GLY A 71 0.92 3.66 -9.52
N LEU A 72 0.56 3.87 -8.26
CA LEU A 72 -0.83 3.78 -7.79
C LEU A 72 -1.51 5.15 -7.92
N LYS A 73 -2.81 5.16 -8.24
CA LYS A 73 -3.64 6.36 -8.11
C LYS A 73 -3.87 6.62 -6.62
N VAL A 74 -3.71 7.86 -6.16
CA VAL A 74 -3.80 8.19 -4.73
C VAL A 74 -4.90 9.19 -4.44
N ALA A 75 -5.53 9.06 -3.28
CA ALA A 75 -6.50 10.01 -2.75
C ALA A 75 -6.35 10.14 -1.22
N PRO A 76 -6.75 11.28 -0.62
CA PRO A 76 -6.94 11.39 0.82
C PRO A 76 -7.95 10.37 1.34
#